data_AF-A0A530GGB2-F1
#
_entry.id   AF-A0A530GGB2-F1
#
_cell.length_a   1.000
_cell.length_b   1.000
_cell.length_c   1.000
_cell.angle_alpha   90.00
_cell.angle_beta   90.00
_cell.angle_gamma   90.00
#
_symmetry.space_group_name_H-M   'P 1'
#
loop_
_entity.id
_entity.type
_entity.pdbx_description
1 polymer ?
#
loop_
_entity_poly.entity_id
_entity_poly.type
_entity_poly.pdbx_seq_one_letter_code
_entity_poly.pdbx_strand_id
1 'polypeptide(L)'
;TPATPGAANLDPAIGKEVAVAVGVKLTHPDKVRYPGTKVTKATLAAYYAAVVEKMLPHIQDRPLSLVRDTDGDLRQTFFQKHKLPGMPK
;
A
#
# COMPACT_ATOMS: atom_id res chain seq x y z
N THR A 1 -1.82 -13.12 27.90
CA THR A 1 -2.75 -12.24 27.15
C THR A 1 -1.93 -11.55 26.08
N PRO A 2 -2.00 -11.92 24.78
CA PRO A 2 -1.25 -11.16 23.80
C PRO A 2 -2.00 -9.86 23.54
N ALA A 3 -1.29 -8.75 23.72
CA ALA A 3 -1.77 -7.42 23.43
C ALA A 3 -2.33 -7.36 22.00
N THR A 4 -3.51 -6.78 21.85
CA THR A 4 -4.01 -6.26 20.58
C THR A 4 -2.89 -5.43 19.94
N PRO A 5 -2.46 -5.69 18.69
CA PRO A 5 -1.60 -4.77 17.97
C PRO A 5 -2.45 -3.55 17.56
N GLY A 6 -2.81 -2.74 18.55
CA GLY A 6 -3.47 -1.46 18.36
C GLY A 6 -2.43 -0.48 17.83
N ALA A 7 -2.61 -0.09 16.58
CA ALA A 7 -1.94 1.03 15.94
C ALA A 7 -0.40 1.04 16.12
N ALA A 8 0.30 0.20 15.35
CA ALA A 8 1.59 0.67 14.86
C ALA A 8 1.34 2.06 14.27
N ASN A 9 2.03 3.10 14.75
CA ASN A 9 1.90 4.44 14.20
C ASN A 9 2.27 4.35 12.71
N LEU A 10 1.25 4.22 11.85
CA LEU A 10 1.39 4.20 10.39
C LEU A 10 1.63 5.64 9.94
N ASP A 11 2.75 6.20 10.41
CA ASP A 11 3.14 7.56 10.15
C ASP A 11 3.33 7.70 8.63
N PRO A 12 2.59 8.61 7.96
CA PRO A 12 2.79 8.87 6.55
C PRO A 12 4.22 9.32 6.20
N ALA A 13 4.99 9.88 7.14
CA ALA A 13 6.41 10.19 6.94
C ALA A 13 7.22 8.92 6.63
N ILE A 14 7.05 7.86 7.43
CA ILE A 14 7.70 6.55 7.20
C ILE A 14 7.32 6.02 5.81
N GLY A 15 6.04 6.13 5.43
CA GLY A 15 5.59 5.68 4.11
C GLY A 15 6.25 6.42 2.94
N LYS A 16 6.50 7.73 3.10
CA LYS A 16 7.24 8.54 2.11
C LYS A 16 8.72 8.13 2.05
N GLU A 17 9.35 7.96 3.20
CA GLU A 17 10.76 7.56 3.30
C GLU A 17 11.01 6.17 2.71
N VAL A 18 10.17 5.18 3.06
CA VAL A 18 10.27 3.82 2.50
C VAL A 18 10.17 3.84 0.99
N ALA A 19 9.22 4.61 0.43
CA ALA A 19 9.05 4.70 -1.01
C ALA A 19 10.29 5.27 -1.71
N VAL A 20 10.92 6.30 -1.12
CA VAL A 20 12.18 6.86 -1.62
C VAL A 20 13.31 5.82 -1.54
N ALA A 21 13.43 5.11 -0.42
CA ALA A 21 14.46 4.10 -0.22
C ALA A 21 14.40 2.96 -1.25
N VAL A 22 13.20 2.58 -1.69
CA VAL A 22 13.02 1.54 -2.72
C VAL A 22 12.90 2.10 -4.15
N GLY A 23 13.18 3.39 -4.36
CA GLY A 23 13.18 4.02 -5.68
C GLY A 23 11.79 4.19 -6.32
N VAL A 24 10.72 4.19 -5.52
CA VAL A 24 9.33 4.34 -5.99
C VAL A 24 8.83 5.76 -5.72
N LYS A 25 8.39 6.46 -6.77
CA LYS A 25 7.77 7.79 -6.65
C LYS A 25 6.29 7.67 -6.24
N LEU A 26 5.95 8.10 -5.02
CA LEU A 26 4.54 8.24 -4.60
C LEU A 26 3.92 9.55 -5.09
N THR A 27 2.98 9.47 -6.03
CA THR A 27 2.20 10.62 -6.52
C THR A 27 1.00 10.94 -5.62
N HIS A 28 0.78 12.17 -5.15
CA HIS A 28 -0.32 12.48 -4.21
C HIS A 28 -0.30 11.59 -2.93
N PRO A 29 0.80 11.63 -2.15
CA PRO A 29 0.95 10.77 -0.97
C PRO A 29 -0.13 11.02 0.10
N ASP A 30 -0.62 12.26 0.21
CA ASP A 30 -1.60 12.68 1.21
C ASP A 30 -3.06 12.40 0.80
N LYS A 31 -3.28 11.82 -0.40
CA LYS A 31 -4.62 11.44 -0.87
C LYS A 31 -5.18 10.32 0.00
N VAL A 32 -6.36 10.55 0.58
CA VAL A 32 -7.13 9.54 1.34
C VAL A 32 -7.62 8.45 0.40
N ARG A 33 -7.52 7.19 0.84
CA ARG A 33 -7.83 6.00 0.03
C ARG A 33 -9.05 5.22 0.49
N TYR A 34 -9.48 5.43 1.73
CA TYR A 34 -10.59 4.73 2.35
C TYR A 34 -11.54 5.77 2.96
N PRO A 35 -12.69 6.04 2.31
CA PRO A 35 -13.68 6.98 2.83
C PRO A 35 -14.08 6.66 4.27
N GLY A 36 -14.28 7.69 5.09
CA GLY A 36 -14.58 7.51 6.52
C GLY A 36 -13.36 7.21 7.41
N THR A 37 -12.16 7.14 6.83
CA THR A 37 -10.90 6.98 7.58
C THR A 37 -9.92 8.11 7.26
N LYS A 38 -8.80 8.17 8.00
CA LYS A 38 -7.67 9.06 7.71
C LYS A 38 -6.53 8.37 6.95
N VAL A 39 -6.77 7.18 6.38
CA VAL A 39 -5.72 6.39 5.73
C VAL A 39 -5.36 7.02 4.39
N THR A 40 -4.16 7.59 4.33
CA THR A 40 -3.58 8.16 3.11
C THR A 40 -2.81 7.11 2.31
N LYS A 41 -2.41 7.45 1.08
CA LYS A 41 -1.53 6.58 0.29
C LYS A 41 -0.18 6.36 0.95
N ALA A 42 0.38 7.38 1.61
CA ALA A 42 1.63 7.24 2.37
C ALA A 42 1.45 6.31 3.58
N THR A 43 0.36 6.45 4.33
CA THR A 43 0.00 5.52 5.43
C THR A 43 -0.06 4.07 4.95
N LEU A 44 -0.61 3.83 3.75
CA LEU A 44 -0.67 2.50 3.16
C LEU A 44 0.73 1.95 2.80
N ALA A 45 1.64 2.80 2.31
CA ALA A 45 3.02 2.39 2.08
C ALA A 45 3.74 2.02 3.39
N ALA A 46 3.55 2.80 4.45
CA ALA A 46 4.05 2.48 5.79
C ALA A 46 3.50 1.14 6.30
N TYR A 47 2.23 0.85 6.03
CA TYR A 47 1.60 -0.40 6.41
C TYR A 47 2.26 -1.60 5.73
N TYR A 48 2.45 -1.55 4.40
CA TYR A 48 3.13 -2.62 3.68
C TYR A 48 4.54 -2.85 4.21
N ALA A 49 5.29 -1.79 4.52
CA ALA A 49 6.61 -1.89 5.13
C ALA A 49 6.57 -2.60 6.49
N ALA A 50 5.57 -2.30 7.32
CA ALA A 50 5.43 -2.89 8.65
C ALA A 50 5.05 -4.38 8.62
N VAL A 51 4.35 -4.85 7.58
CA VAL A 51 3.87 -6.24 7.49
C VAL A 51 4.67 -7.10 6.52
N VAL A 52 5.62 -6.53 5.78
CA VAL A 52 6.31 -7.20 4.67
C VAL A 52 6.96 -8.52 5.08
N GLU A 53 7.65 -8.56 6.21
CA GLU A 53 8.35 -9.76 6.73
C GLU A 53 7.40 -10.94 6.98
N LYS A 54 6.16 -10.65 7.38
CA LYS A 54 5.13 -11.68 7.60
C LYS A 54 4.35 -11.99 6.33
N MET A 55 4.21 -11.01 5.44
CA MET A 55 3.41 -11.13 4.22
C MET A 55 4.16 -11.89 3.12
N LEU A 56 5.46 -11.59 2.92
CA LEU A 56 6.26 -12.08 1.80
C LEU A 56 6.28 -13.61 1.68
N PRO A 57 6.45 -14.41 2.74
CA PRO A 57 6.46 -15.87 2.63
C PRO A 57 5.20 -16.46 2.00
N HIS A 58 4.08 -15.72 2.04
CA HIS A 58 2.79 -16.16 1.51
C HIS A 58 2.54 -15.73 0.06
N ILE A 59 3.21 -14.69 -0.43
CA ILE A 59 2.92 -14.06 -1.72
C ILE A 59 4.10 -14.01 -2.68
N GLN A 60 5.33 -14.19 -2.19
CA GLN A 60 6.51 -14.22 -3.05
C GLN A 60 6.40 -15.35 -4.08
N ASP A 61 6.94 -15.10 -5.27
CA ASP A 61 6.96 -16.05 -6.40
C ASP A 61 5.56 -16.52 -6.87
N ARG A 62 4.49 -15.82 -6.48
CA ARG A 62 3.12 -16.11 -6.90
C ARG A 62 2.59 -14.99 -7.81
N PRO A 63 1.97 -15.32 -8.95
CA PRO A 63 1.27 -14.33 -9.76
C PRO A 63 0.18 -13.61 -8.93
N LEU A 64 0.25 -12.29 -8.87
CA LEU A 64 -0.71 -11.47 -8.11
C LEU A 64 -1.77 -10.87 -9.04
N SER A 65 -3.04 -11.00 -8.66
CA SER A 65 -4.14 -10.22 -9.24
C SER A 65 -4.41 -9.02 -8.34
N LEU A 66 -4.26 -7.80 -8.86
CA LEU A 66 -4.42 -6.58 -8.08
C LEU A 66 -5.83 -6.03 -8.25
N VAL A 67 -6.50 -5.71 -7.15
CA VAL A 67 -7.69 -4.84 -7.16
C VAL A 67 -7.21 -3.40 -7.05
N ARG A 68 -7.57 -2.56 -8.02
CA ARG A 68 -7.15 -1.17 -8.07
C ARG A 68 -8.35 -0.24 -8.02
N ASP A 69 -8.15 0.84 -7.27
CA ASP A 69 -9.01 2.02 -7.23
C ASP A 69 -8.12 3.23 -7.58
N THR A 70 -8.44 3.98 -8.62
CA THR A 70 -7.65 5.17 -9.00
C THR A 70 -8.17 6.43 -8.32
N ASP A 71 -9.48 6.49 -8.13
CA ASP A 71 -10.20 7.66 -7.62
C ASP A 71 -10.11 7.75 -6.09
N GLY A 72 -9.93 6.62 -5.40
CA GLY A 72 -9.70 6.54 -3.95
C GLY A 72 -10.98 6.57 -3.12
N ASP A 73 -12.14 6.39 -3.76
CA ASP A 73 -13.45 6.38 -3.11
C ASP A 73 -14.06 4.96 -3.00
N LEU A 74 -13.35 3.94 -3.49
CA LEU A 74 -13.74 2.53 -3.52
C LEU A 74 -15.08 2.25 -4.22
N ARG A 75 -15.62 3.20 -4.99
CA ARG A 75 -16.90 3.03 -5.71
C ARG A 75 -16.71 2.28 -7.02
N GLN A 76 -15.59 2.53 -7.69
CA GLN A 76 -15.21 1.82 -8.90
C GLN A 76 -13.83 1.19 -8.71
N THR A 77 -13.80 -0.13 -8.77
CA THR A 77 -12.55 -0.90 -8.70
C THR A 77 -12.47 -1.86 -9.88
N PHE A 78 -11.25 -2.16 -10.30
CA PHE A 78 -11.01 -3.10 -11.39
C PHE A 78 -9.87 -4.05 -11.05
N PHE A 79 -9.93 -5.24 -11.65
CA PHE A 79 -8.84 -6.22 -11.55
C PHE A 79 -7.78 -5.95 -12.60
N GLN A 80 -6.52 -5.93 -12.17
CA GLN A 80 -5.36 -5.92 -13.03
C GLN A 80 -4.57 -7.22 -12.85
N LYS A 81 -4.57 -8.06 -13.90
CA LYS A 81 -3.83 -9.32 -13.95
C LYS A 81 -2.53 -9.24 -14.76
N HIS A 82 -2.51 -8.36 -15.76
CA HIS A 82 -1.38 -8.21 -16.68
C HIS A 82 -0.55 -6.97 -16.30
N LYS A 83 0.75 -7.01 -16.60
CA LYS A 83 1.61 -5.81 -16.49
C LYS A 83 1.07 -4.73 -17.44
N LEU A 84 1.02 -3.49 -16.96
CA LEU A 84 0.68 -2.32 -17.78
C LEU A 84 1.97 -1.65 -18.26
N PRO A 85 1.93 -0.93 -19.41
CA PRO A 85 3.01 -0.04 -19.82
C PRO A 85 3.38 0.93 -18.69
N GLY A 86 4.67 1.06 -18.38
CA GLY A 86 5.18 1.96 -17.34
C GLY A 86 5.32 1.36 -15.94
N MET A 87 5.00 0.07 -15.74
CA MET A 87 5.44 -0.62 -14.51
C MET A 87 6.96 -0.83 -14.52
N PRO A 88 7.66 -0.63 -13.39
CA PRO A 88 9.07 -0.96 -13.27
C PRO A 88 9.29 -2.45 -13.57
N LYS A 89 10.50 -2.76 -14.05
CA LYS A 89 10.87 -4.14 -14.44
C LYS A 89 10.81 -5.08 -13.26
#